data_AF-A0A6J8E758-F1
#
_entry.id   AF-A0A6J8E758-F1
#
_cell.length_a   1.000
_cell.length_b   1.000
_cell.length_c   1.000
_cell.angle_alpha   90.00
_cell.angle_beta   90.00
_cell.angle_gamma   90.00
#
_symmetry.space_group_name_H-M   'P 1'
#
loop_
_entity.id
_entity.type
_entity.pdbx_description
1 polymer ?
#
loop_
_entity_poly.entity_id
_entity_poly.type
_entity_poly.pdbx_seq_one_letter_code
_entity_poly.pdbx_strand_id
1 'polypeptide(L)'
;MAKSRSQIQKEYRERKKLKEGKSYLKKESARVIKYYVPAAELPTKERKKRNARAKVHNQTHRRKRNAAALVLNESVTESSGYESISSPLVVKLPLVGRRKGGKNKNKRALARAHGAMKRLKVEKEKLLKKLKAKSRQLKRLSTKINSGTRRPSEPCTPNSKTELELRELDLTPRRRERG
;
A
#
# COMPACT_ATOMS: atom_id res chain seq x y z
N MET A 1 27.53 5.28 46.65
CA MET A 1 28.44 5.15 45.48
C MET A 1 28.49 6.47 44.75
N ALA A 2 29.68 6.94 44.38
CA ALA A 2 29.82 8.16 43.57
C ALA A 2 29.21 7.95 42.18
N LYS A 3 28.56 8.98 41.62
CA LYS A 3 27.97 8.92 40.28
C LYS A 3 29.07 8.76 39.23
N SER A 4 28.83 7.90 38.24
CA SER A 4 29.74 7.78 37.10
C SER A 4 29.77 9.08 36.30
N ARG A 5 30.91 9.38 35.65
CA ARG A 5 31.06 10.57 34.78
C ARG A 5 29.98 10.67 33.70
N SER A 6 29.52 9.53 33.18
CA SER A 6 28.41 9.46 32.21
C SER A 6 27.06 9.87 32.82
N GLN A 7 26.80 9.47 34.07
CA GLN A 7 25.60 9.86 34.82
C GLN A 7 25.62 11.35 35.15
N ILE A 8 26.78 11.89 35.58
CA ILE A 8 26.96 13.33 35.85
C ILE A 8 26.65 14.15 34.57
N GLN A 9 27.18 13.73 33.42
CA GLN A 9 26.89 14.40 32.14
C GLN A 9 25.42 14.27 31.72
N LYS A 10 24.80 13.12 31.97
CA LYS A 10 23.38 12.91 31.66
C LYS A 10 22.51 13.87 32.47
N GLU A 11 22.74 13.96 33.78
CA GLU A 11 22.02 14.87 34.68
C GLU A 11 22.26 16.34 34.32
N TYR A 12 23.48 16.70 33.92
CA TYR A 12 23.78 18.06 33.43
C TYR A 12 22.94 18.39 32.18
N ARG A 13 22.86 17.48 31.20
CA ARG A 13 22.06 17.67 29.99
C ARG A 13 20.57 17.77 30.31
N GLU A 14 20.07 16.97 31.25
CA GLU A 14 18.68 17.02 31.71
C GLU A 14 18.36 18.36 32.41
N ARG A 15 19.25 18.85 33.28
CA ARG A 15 19.12 20.19 33.89
C ARG A 15 19.11 21.31 32.84
N LYS A 16 20.00 21.25 31.84
CA LYS A 16 20.03 22.22 30.73
C LYS A 16 18.74 22.18 29.90
N LYS A 17 18.22 20.98 29.61
CA LYS A 17 16.94 20.80 28.91
C LYS A 17 15.77 21.41 29.67
N LEU A 18 15.70 21.21 30.99
CA LEU A 18 14.67 21.80 31.84
C LEU A 18 14.78 23.32 31.91
N LYS A 19 16.00 23.86 32.05
CA LYS A 19 16.26 25.31 32.13
C LYS A 19 15.94 26.06 30.83
N GLU A 20 16.36 25.52 29.69
CA GLU A 20 16.17 26.18 28.38
C GLU A 20 14.81 25.82 27.72
N GLY A 21 14.21 24.71 28.11
CA GLY A 21 12.86 24.28 27.70
C GLY A 21 12.62 24.35 26.19
N LYS A 22 11.72 25.24 25.78
CA LYS A 22 11.32 25.42 24.37
C LYS A 22 12.49 25.85 23.47
N SER A 23 13.43 26.64 23.99
CA SER A 23 14.59 27.10 23.21
C SER A 23 15.57 25.95 22.92
N TYR A 24 15.74 25.03 23.87
CA TYR A 24 16.53 23.81 23.66
C TYR A 24 15.91 22.95 22.56
N LEU A 25 14.59 22.75 22.59
CA LEU A 25 13.88 21.98 21.56
C LEU A 25 14.02 22.60 20.16
N LYS A 26 13.95 23.93 20.05
CA LYS A 26 14.16 24.63 18.77
C LYS A 26 15.58 24.46 18.23
N LYS A 27 16.60 24.60 19.09
CA LYS A 27 18.01 24.37 18.70
C LYS A 27 18.22 22.92 18.25
N GLU A 28 17.63 21.98 18.97
CA GLU A 28 17.71 20.56 18.65
C GLU A 28 17.01 20.24 17.32
N SER A 29 15.81 20.78 17.07
CA SER A 29 15.12 20.60 15.80
C SER A 29 15.90 21.20 14.63
N ALA A 30 16.47 22.39 14.80
CA ALA A 30 17.30 23.03 13.78
C ALA A 30 18.55 22.19 13.47
N ARG A 31 19.21 21.65 14.50
CA ARG A 31 20.36 20.76 14.36
C ARG A 31 20.00 19.48 13.59
N VAL A 32 18.86 18.87 13.90
CA VAL A 32 18.39 17.67 13.21
C VAL A 32 18.06 17.96 11.75
N ILE A 33 17.38 19.08 11.48
CA ILE A 33 17.01 19.49 10.12
C ILE A 33 18.25 19.80 9.27
N LYS A 34 19.30 20.42 9.85
CA LYS A 34 20.55 20.76 9.14
C LYS A 34 21.18 19.56 8.42
N TYR A 35 21.08 18.36 8.99
CA TYR A 35 21.66 17.14 8.41
C TYR A 35 20.58 16.18 7.86
N TYR A 36 19.33 16.63 7.78
CA TYR A 36 18.24 15.81 7.30
C TYR A 36 18.24 15.77 5.77
N VAL A 37 18.36 14.56 5.22
CA VAL A 37 18.24 14.31 3.77
C VAL A 37 16.88 13.66 3.49
N PRO A 38 15.99 14.30 2.71
CA PRO A 38 14.72 13.74 2.26
C PRO A 38 14.86 12.35 1.62
N ALA A 39 13.87 11.49 1.82
CA ALA A 39 13.92 10.11 1.32
C ALA A 39 13.89 9.99 -0.21
N ALA A 40 13.42 11.03 -0.91
CA ALA A 40 13.37 11.09 -2.36
C ALA A 40 14.75 11.31 -2.98
N GLU A 41 15.64 12.02 -2.28
CA GLU A 41 17.00 12.36 -2.72
C GLU A 41 18.00 11.23 -2.47
N LEU A 42 17.60 10.19 -1.73
CA LEU A 42 18.49 9.08 -1.41
C LEU A 42 18.49 8.01 -2.50
N PRO A 43 19.66 7.39 -2.73
CA PRO A 43 19.72 6.19 -3.56
C PRO A 43 18.92 5.05 -2.92
N THR A 44 18.38 4.17 -3.76
CA THR A 44 17.49 3.07 -3.35
C THR A 44 18.11 2.18 -2.27
N LYS A 45 19.41 1.92 -2.34
CA LYS A 45 20.19 1.13 -1.36
C LYS A 45 20.18 1.77 0.03
N GLU A 46 20.42 3.07 0.12
CA GLU A 46 20.42 3.81 1.38
C GLU A 46 19.02 3.94 1.97
N ARG A 47 18.02 4.16 1.12
CA ARG A 47 16.61 4.18 1.55
C ARG A 47 16.20 2.85 2.18
N LYS A 48 16.61 1.72 1.59
CA LYS A 48 16.40 0.37 2.17
C LYS A 48 17.10 0.23 3.53
N LYS A 49 18.36 0.66 3.64
CA LYS A 49 19.13 0.62 4.91
C LYS A 49 18.48 1.47 6.01
N ARG A 50 18.01 2.68 5.66
CA ARG A 50 17.27 3.57 6.57
C ARG A 50 15.98 2.92 7.06
N ASN A 51 15.20 2.33 6.15
CA ASN A 51 13.95 1.63 6.50
C ASN A 51 14.20 0.41 7.40
N ALA A 52 15.27 -0.36 7.16
CA ALA A 52 15.65 -1.50 8.00
C ALA A 52 16.00 -1.05 9.42
N ARG A 53 16.81 0.01 9.56
CA ARG A 53 17.15 0.60 10.87
C ARG A 53 15.90 1.11 11.61
N ALA A 54 15.01 1.81 10.91
CA ALA A 54 13.75 2.28 11.48
C ALA A 54 12.84 1.13 11.95
N LYS A 55 12.79 0.03 11.19
CA LYS A 55 12.05 -1.19 11.55
C LYS A 55 12.57 -1.78 12.86
N VAL A 56 13.88 -1.96 12.98
CA VAL A 56 14.53 -2.50 14.20
C VAL A 56 14.28 -1.56 15.38
N HIS A 57 14.52 -0.25 15.21
CA HIS A 57 14.27 0.74 16.26
C HIS A 57 12.81 0.68 16.76
N ASN A 58 11.83 0.69 15.85
CA ASN A 58 10.42 0.60 16.21
C ASN A 58 10.07 -0.71 16.92
N GLN A 59 10.68 -1.83 16.53
CA GLN A 59 10.46 -3.12 17.19
C GLN A 59 11.01 -3.09 18.63
N THR A 60 12.23 -2.59 18.84
CA THR A 60 12.80 -2.46 20.18
C THR A 60 11.98 -1.51 21.06
N HIS A 61 11.52 -0.38 20.51
CA HIS A 61 10.66 0.56 21.23
C HIS A 61 9.32 -0.09 21.63
N ARG A 62 8.71 -0.87 20.75
CA ARG A 62 7.48 -1.63 21.07
C ARG A 62 7.73 -2.65 22.17
N ARG A 63 8.83 -3.40 22.10
CA ARG A 63 9.22 -4.37 23.14
C ARG A 63 9.40 -3.69 24.50
N LYS A 64 10.16 -2.60 24.57
CA LYS A 64 10.37 -1.83 25.80
C LYS A 64 9.06 -1.28 26.36
N ARG A 65 8.19 -0.73 25.49
CA ARG A 65 6.88 -0.23 25.90
C ARG A 65 5.98 -1.35 26.45
N ASN A 66 5.95 -2.50 25.80
CA ASN A 66 5.15 -3.64 26.26
C ASN A 66 5.69 -4.20 27.58
N ALA A 67 7.02 -4.28 27.74
CA ALA A 67 7.64 -4.70 29.00
C ALA A 67 7.31 -3.72 30.14
N ALA A 68 7.42 -2.40 29.90
CA ALA A 68 7.04 -1.40 30.89
C ALA A 68 5.55 -1.45 31.26
N ALA A 69 4.67 -1.75 30.29
CA ALA A 69 3.25 -1.95 30.54
C ALA A 69 2.96 -3.22 31.34
N LEU A 70 3.76 -4.28 31.17
CA LEU A 70 3.65 -5.51 31.94
C LEU A 70 4.03 -5.28 33.41
N VAL A 71 5.18 -4.63 33.65
CA VAL A 71 5.65 -4.27 35.00
C VAL A 71 4.66 -3.38 35.75
N LEU A 72 4.03 -2.42 35.06
CA LEU A 72 3.00 -1.57 35.67
C LEU A 72 1.74 -2.38 36.09
N ASN A 73 1.44 -3.48 35.39
CA ASN A 73 0.29 -4.32 35.72
C ASN A 73 0.61 -5.28 36.88
N GLU A 74 1.85 -5.77 37.00
CA GLU A 74 2.30 -6.60 38.14
C GLU A 74 2.31 -5.80 39.45
N SER A 75 2.73 -4.53 39.43
CA SER A 75 2.76 -3.70 40.64
C SER A 75 1.38 -3.29 41.17
N VAL A 76 0.31 -3.50 40.39
CA VAL A 76 -1.07 -3.17 40.78
C VAL A 76 -1.77 -4.38 41.41
N THR A 77 -1.24 -5.59 41.23
CA THR A 77 -1.82 -6.83 41.79
C THR A 77 -1.34 -7.18 43.19
N GLU A 78 -0.34 -6.50 43.76
CA GLU A 78 0.26 -6.86 45.06
C GLU A 78 -0.19 -6.01 46.27
N SER A 79 -1.02 -4.98 46.08
CA SER A 79 -1.54 -4.17 47.21
C SER A 79 -3.05 -4.33 47.34
N SER A 80 -3.47 -5.43 47.97
CA SER A 80 -4.84 -5.63 48.45
C SER A 80 -4.84 -5.59 49.98
N GLY A 81 -4.58 -4.41 50.54
CA GLY A 81 -4.84 -4.09 51.94
C GLY A 81 -6.31 -3.71 52.13
N TYR A 82 -7.01 -4.48 52.96
CA TYR A 82 -8.39 -4.27 53.39
C TYR A 82 -8.52 -2.98 54.22
N GLU A 83 -9.28 -2.00 53.74
CA GLU A 83 -9.87 -0.94 54.57
C GLU A 83 -11.28 -0.65 54.03
N SER A 84 -12.29 -1.09 54.78
CA SER A 84 -13.71 -1.01 54.45
C SER A 84 -14.25 0.39 54.72
N ILE A 85 -14.20 1.28 53.72
CA ILE A 85 -14.99 2.51 53.73
C ILE A 85 -16.16 2.34 52.77
N SER A 86 -17.35 2.25 53.36
CA SER A 86 -18.68 2.34 52.75
C SER A 86 -18.73 3.45 51.68
N SER A 87 -18.43 3.07 50.45
CA SER A 87 -18.64 3.85 49.25
C SER A 87 -19.54 3.03 48.34
N PRO A 88 -20.44 3.66 47.57
CA PRO A 88 -21.34 2.91 46.70
C PRO A 88 -20.50 2.05 45.77
N LEU A 89 -20.84 0.76 45.66
CA LEU A 89 -20.17 -0.23 44.82
C LEU A 89 -20.13 0.26 43.37
N VAL A 90 -19.09 1.01 43.00
CA VAL A 90 -18.78 1.31 41.61
C VAL A 90 -18.14 0.06 41.03
N VAL A 91 -18.99 -0.86 40.56
CA VAL A 91 -18.55 -2.02 39.78
C VAL A 91 -17.93 -1.49 38.50
N LYS A 92 -16.60 -1.35 38.48
CA LYS A 92 -15.84 -1.16 37.24
C LYS A 92 -15.96 -2.46 36.44
N LEU A 93 -17.00 -2.54 35.62
CA LEU A 93 -17.08 -3.57 34.60
C LEU A 93 -15.77 -3.53 33.80
N PRO A 94 -15.05 -4.66 33.64
CA PRO A 94 -13.87 -4.69 32.79
C PRO A 94 -14.35 -4.25 31.43
N LEU A 95 -13.86 -3.08 30.96
CA LEU A 95 -14.30 -2.43 29.73
C LEU A 95 -14.45 -3.46 28.60
N VAL A 96 -15.66 -4.01 28.44
CA VAL A 96 -15.92 -5.00 27.41
C VAL A 96 -15.90 -4.24 26.09
N GLY A 97 -14.75 -4.27 25.44
CA GLY A 97 -14.69 -4.14 24.00
C GLY A 97 -14.57 -2.74 23.39
N ARG A 98 -14.06 -1.71 24.08
CA ARG A 98 -13.49 -0.54 23.33
C ARG A 98 -12.14 -0.93 22.72
N ARG A 99 -12.17 -1.88 21.76
CA ARG A 99 -11.03 -2.26 20.93
C ARG A 99 -10.57 -1.00 20.19
N LYS A 100 -9.43 -0.44 20.60
CA LYS A 100 -8.69 0.67 19.94
C LYS A 100 -8.24 0.36 18.49
N GLY A 101 -8.87 -0.60 17.80
CA GLY A 101 -8.57 -1.04 16.43
C GLY A 101 -9.71 -0.88 15.41
N GLY A 102 -10.94 -0.54 15.82
CA GLY A 102 -12.08 -0.40 14.89
C GLY A 102 -11.86 0.67 13.81
N LYS A 103 -11.29 1.82 14.20
CA LYS A 103 -10.95 2.91 13.26
C LYS A 103 -9.97 2.46 12.16
N ASN A 104 -9.05 1.55 12.46
CA ASN A 104 -8.07 1.06 11.48
C ASN A 104 -8.67 0.01 10.53
N LYS A 105 -9.62 -0.80 11.01
CA LYS A 105 -10.37 -1.73 10.15
C LYS A 105 -11.22 -0.99 9.12
N ASN A 106 -11.94 0.06 9.55
CA ASN A 106 -12.77 0.88 8.65
C ASN A 106 -11.91 1.61 7.61
N LYS A 107 -10.78 2.19 8.02
CA LYS A 107 -9.82 2.81 7.07
C LYS A 107 -9.29 1.81 6.03
N ARG A 108 -8.97 0.58 6.44
CA ARG A 108 -8.49 -0.47 5.53
C ARG A 108 -9.59 -0.96 4.58
N ALA A 109 -10.82 -1.08 5.07
CA ALA A 109 -11.98 -1.43 4.26
C ALA A 109 -12.26 -0.35 3.21
N LEU A 110 -12.25 0.93 3.60
CA LEU A 110 -12.38 2.07 2.69
C LEU A 110 -11.27 2.09 1.62
N ALA A 111 -10.01 1.87 2.01
CA ALA A 111 -8.91 1.81 1.06
C ALA A 111 -9.08 0.65 0.04
N ARG A 112 -9.56 -0.52 0.49
CA ARG A 112 -9.89 -1.65 -0.39
C ARG A 112 -11.03 -1.31 -1.34
N ALA A 113 -12.10 -0.68 -0.84
CA ALA A 113 -13.24 -0.25 -1.65
C ALA A 113 -12.82 0.77 -2.73
N HIS A 114 -12.03 1.78 -2.37
CA HIS A 114 -11.49 2.73 -3.35
C HIS A 114 -10.60 2.06 -4.39
N GLY A 115 -9.77 1.08 -3.97
CA GLY A 115 -8.97 0.28 -4.89
C GLY A 115 -9.83 -0.54 -5.86
N ALA A 116 -10.90 -1.17 -5.37
CA ALA A 116 -11.85 -1.92 -6.18
C ALA A 116 -12.57 -1.02 -7.19
N MET A 117 -13.05 0.16 -6.76
CA MET A 117 -13.68 1.12 -7.69
C MET A 117 -12.74 1.56 -8.80
N LYS A 118 -11.46 1.82 -8.49
CA LYS A 118 -10.46 2.17 -9.52
C LYS A 118 -10.27 1.05 -10.54
N ARG A 119 -10.19 -0.20 -10.10
CA ARG A 119 -10.08 -1.37 -10.99
C ARG A 119 -11.32 -1.51 -11.88
N LEU A 120 -12.51 -1.42 -11.30
CA LEU A 120 -13.78 -1.50 -12.03
C LEU A 120 -13.92 -0.38 -13.06
N LYS A 121 -13.45 0.85 -12.77
CA LYS A 121 -13.41 1.94 -13.76
C LYS A 121 -12.53 1.59 -14.96
N VAL A 122 -11.32 1.07 -14.71
CA VAL A 122 -10.40 0.64 -15.78
C VAL A 122 -10.98 -0.52 -16.58
N GLU A 123 -11.62 -1.48 -15.94
CA GLU A 123 -12.29 -2.60 -16.63
C GLU A 123 -13.47 -2.15 -17.47
N LYS A 124 -14.31 -1.23 -16.95
CA LYS A 124 -15.40 -0.60 -17.70
C LYS A 124 -14.89 0.07 -18.97
N GLU A 125 -13.81 0.86 -18.87
CA GLU A 125 -13.19 1.50 -20.04
C GLU A 125 -12.66 0.48 -21.06
N LYS A 126 -12.01 -0.60 -20.60
CA LYS A 126 -11.55 -1.69 -21.47
C LYS A 126 -12.73 -2.37 -22.19
N LEU A 127 -13.81 -2.66 -21.48
CA LEU A 127 -15.01 -3.28 -22.06
C LEU A 127 -15.68 -2.35 -23.07
N LEU A 128 -15.78 -1.05 -22.79
CA LEU A 128 -16.32 -0.07 -23.74
C LEU A 128 -15.47 0.00 -25.03
N LYS A 129 -14.13 -0.06 -24.91
CA LYS A 129 -13.25 -0.13 -26.08
C LYS A 129 -13.49 -1.42 -26.88
N LYS A 130 -13.63 -2.57 -26.22
CA LYS A 130 -13.96 -3.85 -26.88
C LYS A 130 -15.30 -3.80 -27.58
N LEU A 131 -16.34 -3.28 -26.92
CA LEU A 131 -17.68 -3.12 -27.49
C LEU A 131 -17.63 -2.23 -28.74
N LYS A 132 -16.95 -1.08 -28.67
CA LYS A 132 -16.77 -0.17 -29.82
C LYS A 132 -16.02 -0.83 -30.98
N ALA A 133 -15.01 -1.65 -30.70
CA ALA A 133 -14.29 -2.40 -31.73
C ALA A 133 -15.20 -3.45 -32.40
N LYS A 134 -15.95 -4.21 -31.60
CA LYS A 134 -16.91 -5.22 -32.10
C LYS A 134 -18.06 -4.59 -32.88
N SER A 135 -18.62 -3.46 -32.43
CA SER A 135 -19.67 -2.76 -33.17
C SER A 135 -19.17 -2.22 -34.51
N ARG A 136 -17.94 -1.73 -34.59
CA ARG A 136 -17.30 -1.37 -35.87
C ARG A 136 -17.11 -2.59 -36.79
N GLN A 137 -16.71 -3.73 -36.22
CA GLN A 137 -16.57 -4.97 -36.99
C GLN A 137 -17.93 -5.43 -37.55
N LEU A 138 -18.98 -5.42 -36.72
CA LEU A 138 -20.34 -5.74 -37.16
C LEU A 138 -20.85 -4.78 -38.23
N LYS A 139 -20.62 -3.47 -38.08
CA LYS A 139 -20.96 -2.48 -39.11
C LYS A 139 -20.25 -2.76 -40.44
N ARG A 140 -18.97 -3.14 -40.43
CA ARG A 140 -18.23 -3.51 -41.65
C ARG A 140 -18.79 -4.77 -42.31
N LEU A 141 -19.19 -5.75 -41.50
CA LEU A 141 -19.82 -6.98 -42.00
C LEU A 141 -21.21 -6.68 -42.56
N SER A 142 -22.03 -5.90 -41.86
CA SER A 142 -23.36 -5.52 -42.33
C SER A 142 -23.28 -4.68 -43.60
N THR A 143 -22.32 -3.75 -43.72
CA THR A 143 -22.11 -3.02 -44.98
C THR A 143 -21.70 -3.94 -46.11
N LYS A 144 -20.86 -4.96 -45.86
CA LYS A 144 -20.49 -5.96 -46.90
C LYS A 144 -21.68 -6.81 -47.35
N ILE A 145 -22.57 -7.16 -46.42
CA ILE A 145 -23.79 -7.92 -46.72
C ILE A 145 -24.77 -7.04 -47.50
N ASN A 146 -25.02 -5.81 -47.03
CA ASN A 146 -26.02 -4.91 -47.59
C ASN A 146 -25.57 -4.22 -48.88
N SER A 147 -24.27 -4.03 -49.10
CA SER A 147 -23.77 -3.38 -50.32
C SER A 147 -23.87 -4.28 -51.56
N GLY A 148 -24.37 -5.51 -51.43
CA GLY A 148 -24.53 -6.49 -52.53
C GLY A 148 -23.22 -6.86 -53.24
N THR A 149 -22.11 -6.25 -52.84
CA THR A 149 -20.80 -6.32 -53.48
C THR A 149 -19.99 -7.36 -52.76
N ARG A 150 -20.34 -8.62 -53.05
CA ARG A 150 -19.45 -9.74 -53.35
C ARG A 150 -20.21 -11.04 -53.19
N ARG A 151 -20.53 -11.67 -54.32
CA ARG A 151 -20.53 -13.13 -54.33
C ARG A 151 -19.16 -13.59 -53.80
N PRO A 152 -19.08 -14.62 -52.94
CA PRO A 152 -17.81 -15.08 -52.35
C PRO A 152 -16.74 -15.54 -53.35
N SER A 153 -17.08 -15.59 -54.65
CA SER A 153 -16.28 -16.18 -55.71
C SER A 153 -15.33 -15.22 -56.43
N GLU A 154 -15.47 -13.89 -56.29
CA GLU A 154 -14.68 -12.96 -57.11
C GLU A 154 -13.53 -12.27 -56.35
N PRO A 155 -12.27 -12.55 -56.71
CA PRO A 155 -11.10 -11.87 -56.16
C PRO A 155 -11.07 -10.39 -56.53
N CYS A 156 -10.79 -9.55 -55.53
CA CYS A 156 -10.86 -8.09 -55.65
C CYS A 156 -9.52 -7.43 -56.01
N THR A 157 -8.40 -8.07 -55.69
CA THR A 157 -7.06 -7.55 -56.00
C THR A 157 -6.42 -8.41 -57.08
N PRO A 158 -5.56 -7.86 -57.95
CA PRO A 158 -4.86 -8.62 -58.97
C PRO A 158 -4.09 -9.81 -58.38
N ASN A 159 -3.46 -9.66 -57.20
CA ASN A 159 -2.81 -10.77 -56.51
C ASN A 159 -3.78 -11.87 -56.04
N SER A 160 -5.01 -11.51 -55.64
CA SER A 160 -6.01 -12.51 -55.27
C SER A 160 -6.59 -13.26 -56.48
N LYS A 161 -6.55 -12.64 -57.68
CA LYS A 161 -6.91 -13.31 -58.95
C LYS A 161 -5.87 -14.36 -59.30
N THR A 162 -4.60 -13.96 -59.31
CA THR A 162 -3.49 -14.88 -59.59
C THR A 162 -3.38 -15.99 -58.55
N GLU A 163 -3.63 -15.73 -57.25
CA GLU A 163 -3.68 -16.79 -56.24
C GLU A 163 -4.83 -17.79 -56.45
N LEU A 164 -5.99 -17.34 -56.92
CA LEU A 164 -7.11 -18.23 -57.25
C LEU A 164 -6.80 -19.07 -58.50
N GLU A 165 -6.27 -18.45 -59.56
CA GLU A 165 -5.81 -19.15 -60.76
C GLU A 165 -4.74 -20.20 -60.43
N LEU A 166 -3.76 -19.86 -59.59
CA LEU A 166 -2.74 -20.81 -59.13
C LEU A 166 -3.31 -21.95 -58.28
N ARG A 167 -4.41 -21.74 -57.55
CA ARG A 167 -5.10 -22.79 -56.78
C ARG A 167 -5.98 -23.67 -57.66
N GLU A 168 -6.68 -23.10 -58.64
CA GLU A 168 -7.44 -23.87 -59.64
C GLU A 168 -6.53 -24.75 -60.49
N LEU A 169 -5.29 -24.32 -60.72
CA LEU A 169 -4.26 -25.08 -61.42
C LEU A 169 -3.46 -26.03 -60.50
N ASP A 170 -3.79 -26.13 -59.20
CA ASP A 170 -3.05 -26.93 -58.20
C ASP A 170 -1.54 -26.62 -58.11
N LEU A 171 -1.13 -25.41 -58.51
CA LEU A 171 0.26 -24.97 -58.55
C LEU A 171 0.76 -24.33 -57.24
N THR A 172 -0.12 -24.16 -56.24
CA THR A 172 0.30 -23.49 -55.00
C THR A 172 1.21 -24.39 -54.14
N PRO A 173 2.41 -23.91 -53.73
CA PRO A 173 3.29 -24.69 -52.87
C PRO A 173 2.62 -24.94 -51.52
N ARG A 174 2.46 -26.22 -51.16
CA ARG A 174 1.93 -26.71 -49.88
C ARG A 174 2.46 -25.82 -48.74
N ARG A 175 1.55 -25.05 -48.14
CA ARG A 175 1.83 -24.27 -46.94
C ARG A 175 2.22 -25.26 -45.86
N ARG A 176 3.52 -25.35 -45.54
CA ARG A 176 4.08 -26.25 -44.51
C ARG A 176 3.13 -26.30 -43.32
N GLU A 177 2.55 -27.47 -43.09
CA GLU A 177 1.87 -27.80 -41.86
C GLU A 177 2.86 -27.53 -40.73
N ARG A 178 2.58 -26.50 -39.93
CA ARG A 178 3.29 -26.29 -38.67
C ARG A 178 2.61 -27.20 -37.66
N GLY A 179 3.22 -28.36 -37.43
CA GLY A 179 3.06 -29.12 -36.18
C GLY A 179 3.61 -28.35 -35.00
#